data_AF-A0A960VF50-F1
#
_entry.id   AF-A0A960VF50-F1
#
_cell.length_a   1.000
_cell.length_b   1.000
_cell.length_c   1.000
_cell.angle_alpha   90.00
_cell.angle_beta   90.00
_cell.angle_gamma   90.00
#
_symmetry.space_group_name_H-M   'P 1'
#
loop_
_entity.id
_entity.type
_entity.pdbx_description
1 polymer ?
#
loop_
_entity_poly.entity_id
_entity_poly.type
_entity_poly.pdbx_seq_one_letter_code
_entity_poly.pdbx_strand_id
1 'polypeptide(L)'
;MKKNNFLSKLIPLSLGIILLFHQSLFSNPNELNIGFGSCLDQDMSFEIFEKVIDQNPNYFIFMGDNIYLDSENPEEKIPAYKKFTENKKFLKLKKNTKLFFTWDDHDFGVNDAGNDYKEIEKSKEIFLKYIEEPNDSPRRKRKGVYDSYMVNFASKKIQIILLDTRTFRSPIKSRFWGFGSYIPNTDPGASFF
;
A
#
# COMPACT_ATOMS: atom_id res chain seq x y z
N MET A 1 79.26 -39.97 12.39
CA MET A 1 78.20 -40.65 13.18
C MET A 1 77.48 -39.62 14.04
N LYS A 2 76.22 -39.32 13.73
CA LYS A 2 75.18 -38.89 14.68
C LYS A 2 73.83 -38.98 13.96
N LYS A 3 73.06 -40.01 14.30
CA LYS A 3 71.60 -40.06 14.11
C LYS A 3 71.00 -39.06 15.10
N ASN A 4 69.93 -38.37 14.71
CA ASN A 4 68.80 -38.05 15.59
C ASN A 4 67.59 -37.64 14.75
N ASN A 5 66.63 -38.56 14.71
CA ASN A 5 65.23 -38.34 14.37
C ASN A 5 64.57 -37.46 15.45
N PHE A 6 63.58 -36.63 15.12
CA PHE A 6 62.19 -36.79 15.58
C PHE A 6 61.31 -35.59 15.19
N LEU A 7 60.08 -35.93 14.74
CA LEU A 7 58.82 -35.17 14.81
C LEU A 7 58.54 -34.10 13.76
N SER A 8 58.02 -34.61 12.63
CA SER A 8 56.87 -34.03 11.94
C SER A 8 55.69 -33.78 12.90
N LYS A 9 55.29 -32.52 13.07
CA LYS A 9 53.92 -32.17 13.49
C LYS A 9 53.21 -31.53 12.30
N LEU A 10 52.58 -32.37 11.48
CA LEU A 10 51.52 -31.94 10.58
C LEU A 10 50.28 -31.67 11.45
N ILE A 11 49.96 -30.40 11.64
CA ILE A 11 48.63 -29.99 12.10
C ILE A 11 47.76 -30.03 10.85
N PRO A 12 46.73 -30.89 10.74
CA PRO A 12 45.78 -30.78 9.65
C PRO A 12 44.98 -29.50 9.91
N LEU A 13 45.23 -28.48 9.08
CA LEU A 13 44.39 -27.31 9.00
C LEU A 13 43.05 -27.77 8.40
N SER A 14 42.12 -28.21 9.24
CA SER A 14 40.73 -28.42 8.82
C SER A 14 40.13 -27.05 8.52
N LEU A 15 40.25 -26.62 7.26
CA LEU A 15 39.37 -25.61 6.69
C LEU A 15 37.95 -26.15 6.75
N GLY A 16 37.27 -25.90 7.87
CA GLY A 16 35.83 -26.03 7.95
C GLY A 16 35.21 -25.00 7.01
N ILE A 17 34.86 -25.41 5.79
CA ILE A 17 33.97 -24.65 4.94
C ILE A 17 32.61 -24.66 5.65
N ILE A 18 32.34 -23.61 6.43
CA ILE A 18 31.01 -23.34 6.94
C ILE A 18 30.19 -22.87 5.73
N LEU A 19 29.56 -23.83 5.05
CA LEU A 19 28.47 -23.55 4.11
C LEU A 19 27.30 -23.02 4.93
N LEU A 20 27.26 -21.70 5.09
CA LEU A 20 26.04 -20.99 5.47
C LEU A 20 25.04 -21.20 4.34
N PHE A 21 24.22 -22.25 4.44
CA PHE A 21 22.98 -22.35 3.68
C PHE A 21 22.09 -21.18 4.14
N HIS A 22 22.20 -20.05 3.45
CA HIS A 22 21.10 -19.11 3.38
C HIS A 22 19.97 -19.88 2.68
N GLN A 23 19.03 -20.41 3.46
CA GLN A 23 17.72 -20.70 2.93
C GLN A 23 17.10 -19.35 2.56
N SER A 24 17.48 -18.82 1.41
CA SER A 24 16.63 -17.88 0.71
C SER A 24 15.31 -18.60 0.54
N LEU A 25 14.29 -18.13 1.25
CA LEU A 25 12.89 -18.41 0.96
C LEU A 25 12.67 -17.93 -0.48
N PHE A 26 13.03 -18.77 -1.44
CA PHE A 26 12.72 -18.50 -2.83
C PHE A 26 11.20 -18.49 -2.90
N SER A 27 10.64 -17.33 -3.26
CA SER A 27 9.26 -17.29 -3.73
C SER A 27 9.12 -18.39 -4.77
N ASN A 28 8.08 -19.21 -4.65
CA ASN A 28 7.75 -20.12 -5.73
C ASN A 28 7.52 -19.27 -6.99
N PRO A 29 8.36 -19.36 -8.04
CA PRO A 29 8.28 -18.48 -9.20
C PRO A 29 6.97 -18.66 -9.98
N ASN A 30 6.15 -19.65 -9.61
CA ASN A 30 4.87 -19.96 -10.21
C ASN A 30 3.66 -19.47 -9.38
N GLU A 31 3.87 -18.84 -8.23
CA GLU A 31 2.80 -18.36 -7.36
C GLU A 31 2.71 -16.83 -7.35
N LEU A 32 1.50 -16.34 -7.61
CA LEU A 32 1.19 -14.93 -7.58
C LEU A 32 0.54 -14.58 -6.25
N ASN A 33 1.21 -13.73 -5.47
CA ASN A 33 0.71 -13.22 -4.20
C ASN A 33 0.31 -11.76 -4.35
N ILE A 34 -0.99 -11.50 -4.20
CA ILE A 34 -1.56 -10.15 -4.15
C ILE A 34 -2.09 -9.92 -2.74
N GLY A 35 -1.44 -9.03 -2.00
CA GLY A 35 -1.97 -8.51 -0.73
C GLY A 35 -2.92 -7.35 -0.98
N PHE A 36 -3.84 -7.12 -0.06
CA PHE A 36 -4.67 -5.92 -0.03
C PHE A 36 -5.00 -5.54 1.41
N GLY A 37 -5.22 -4.25 1.65
CA GLY A 37 -5.55 -3.72 2.96
C GLY A 37 -6.07 -2.29 2.88
N SER A 38 -6.72 -1.85 3.95
CA SER A 38 -7.27 -0.51 4.14
C SER A 38 -7.12 -0.12 5.61
N CYS A 39 -7.62 1.07 5.95
CA CYS A 39 -7.78 1.49 7.34
C CYS A 39 -6.43 1.57 8.09
N LEU A 40 -5.46 2.24 7.48
CA LEU A 40 -4.18 2.54 8.08
C LEU A 40 -4.25 3.85 8.87
N ASP A 41 -4.25 3.76 10.19
CA ASP A 41 -4.05 4.92 11.06
C ASP A 41 -2.55 5.21 11.17
N GLN A 42 -2.14 6.38 10.65
CA GLN A 42 -0.76 6.85 10.67
C GLN A 42 -0.16 7.00 12.08
N ASP A 43 -1.00 7.09 13.11
CA ASP A 43 -0.60 7.24 14.50
C ASP A 43 -0.52 5.90 15.26
N MET A 44 -0.89 4.80 14.60
CA MET A 44 -0.81 3.44 15.13
C MET A 44 0.45 2.71 14.68
N SER A 45 0.63 1.48 15.19
CA SER A 45 1.79 0.64 14.84
C SER A 45 1.74 0.15 13.40
N PHE A 46 2.87 0.23 12.70
CA PHE A 46 3.05 -0.26 11.32
C PHE A 46 3.56 -1.72 11.28
N GLU A 47 3.51 -2.46 12.38
CA GLU A 47 3.93 -3.87 12.48
C GLU A 47 3.22 -4.80 11.49
N ILE A 48 2.00 -4.45 11.08
CA ILE A 48 1.27 -5.21 10.07
C ILE A 48 2.07 -5.34 8.77
N PHE A 49 2.83 -4.31 8.38
CA PHE A 49 3.64 -4.38 7.16
C PHE A 49 4.76 -5.41 7.23
N GLU A 50 5.29 -5.72 8.41
CA GLU A 50 6.28 -6.80 8.54
C GLU A 50 5.61 -8.15 8.25
N LYS A 51 4.39 -8.37 8.74
CA LYS A 51 3.61 -9.59 8.45
C LYS A 51 3.23 -9.69 6.98
N VAL A 52 2.89 -8.57 6.34
CA VAL A 52 2.66 -8.52 4.89
C VAL A 52 3.92 -8.87 4.13
N ILE A 53 5.07 -8.29 4.49
CA ILE A 53 6.36 -8.57 3.84
C ILE A 53 6.75 -10.05 3.98
N ASP A 54 6.47 -10.68 5.13
CA ASP A 54 6.74 -12.11 5.36
C ASP A 54 5.96 -13.01 4.38
N GLN A 55 4.85 -12.54 3.79
CA GLN A 55 4.10 -13.26 2.74
C GLN A 55 4.69 -13.06 1.33
N ASN A 56 5.74 -12.24 1.18
CA ASN A 56 6.41 -11.92 -0.08
C ASN A 56 5.44 -11.58 -1.24
N PRO A 57 4.57 -10.57 -1.09
CA PRO A 57 3.60 -10.20 -2.11
C PRO A 57 4.28 -9.58 -3.34
N ASN A 58 3.85 -10.00 -4.54
CA ASN A 58 4.23 -9.36 -5.80
C ASN A 58 3.60 -7.97 -5.90
N TYR A 59 2.34 -7.87 -5.45
CA TYR A 59 1.54 -6.65 -5.46
C TYR A 59 0.86 -6.44 -4.11
N PHE A 60 0.72 -5.18 -3.69
CA PHE A 60 -0.13 -4.81 -2.56
C PHE A 60 -1.08 -3.69 -2.96
N ILE A 61 -2.37 -3.91 -2.75
CA ILE A 61 -3.43 -2.96 -3.10
C ILE A 61 -3.90 -2.28 -1.82
N PHE A 62 -3.63 -0.98 -1.72
CA PHE A 62 -4.24 -0.13 -0.72
C PHE A 62 -5.63 0.29 -1.19
N MET A 63 -6.64 -0.12 -0.43
CA MET A 63 -8.05 0.01 -0.81
C MET A 63 -8.71 1.29 -0.30
N GLY A 64 -7.95 2.21 0.28
CA GLY A 64 -8.44 3.44 0.90
C GLY A 64 -8.19 3.48 2.41
N ASP A 65 -8.53 4.61 3.03
CA ASP A 65 -8.10 4.99 4.38
C ASP A 65 -6.59 4.74 4.56
N ASN A 66 -5.79 5.34 3.68
CA ASN A 66 -4.33 5.24 3.75
C ASN A 66 -3.76 6.09 4.89
N ILE A 67 -4.55 7.07 5.33
CA ILE A 67 -4.42 7.85 6.54
C ILE A 67 -5.81 8.00 7.18
N TYR A 68 -5.86 8.23 8.49
CA TYR A 68 -7.06 8.63 9.22
C TYR A 68 -6.99 10.11 9.58
N LEU A 69 -7.60 10.96 8.75
CA LEU A 69 -7.77 12.38 9.08
C LEU A 69 -8.93 13.01 8.30
N ASP A 70 -10.04 13.30 8.96
CA ASP A 70 -11.11 14.11 8.37
C ASP A 70 -10.76 15.60 8.37
N SER A 71 -10.89 16.28 7.23
CA SER A 71 -10.66 17.72 7.18
C SER A 71 -11.37 18.42 6.01
N GLU A 72 -11.87 19.63 6.29
CA GLU A 72 -12.32 20.57 5.25
C GLU A 72 -11.14 21.24 4.51
N ASN A 73 -9.95 21.22 5.11
CA ASN A 73 -8.72 21.75 4.52
C ASN A 73 -7.74 20.60 4.19
N PRO A 74 -7.62 20.21 2.92
CA PRO A 74 -6.76 19.08 2.53
C PRO A 74 -5.30 19.23 2.95
N GLU A 75 -4.78 20.44 3.12
CA GLU A 75 -3.39 20.66 3.52
C GLU A 75 -3.08 20.12 4.93
N GLU A 76 -4.09 19.98 5.79
CA GLU A 76 -3.95 19.35 7.09
C GLU A 76 -3.61 17.85 7.00
N LYS A 77 -3.89 17.20 5.87
CA LYS A 77 -3.52 15.80 5.61
C LYS A 77 -2.02 15.61 5.34
N ILE A 78 -1.28 16.67 5.02
CA ILE A 78 0.14 16.60 4.68
C ILE A 78 0.99 15.92 5.76
N PRO A 79 0.92 16.31 7.05
CA PRO A 79 1.67 15.62 8.10
C PRO A 79 1.30 14.14 8.25
N ALA A 80 0.02 13.79 8.09
CA ALA A 80 -0.44 12.41 8.16
C ALA A 80 0.15 11.56 7.03
N TYR A 81 0.11 12.06 5.79
CA TYR A 81 0.76 11.40 4.67
C TYR A 81 2.27 11.27 4.87
N LYS A 82 2.96 12.28 5.39
CA LYS A 82 4.39 12.17 5.70
C LYS A 82 4.68 11.06 6.71
N LYS A 83 3.92 10.98 7.81
CA LYS A 83 4.04 9.90 8.81
C LYS A 83 3.88 8.53 8.14
N PHE A 84 2.91 8.38 7.25
CA PHE A 84 2.70 7.16 6.48
C PHE A 84 3.88 6.86 5.53
N THR A 85 4.17 7.77 4.60
CA THR A 85 5.07 7.50 3.48
C THR A 85 6.54 7.48 3.86
N GLU A 86 6.92 8.12 4.97
CA GLU A 86 8.29 8.15 5.48
C GLU A 86 8.54 7.04 6.52
N ASN A 87 7.51 6.26 6.90
CA ASN A 87 7.67 5.17 7.85
C ASN A 87 8.59 4.06 7.31
N LYS A 88 9.58 3.64 8.11
CA LYS A 88 10.56 2.62 7.72
C LYS A 88 9.95 1.28 7.31
N LYS A 89 8.86 0.85 7.95
CA LYS A 89 8.18 -0.42 7.63
C LYS A 89 7.42 -0.32 6.31
N PHE A 90 6.75 0.80 6.06
CA PHE A 90 6.14 1.09 4.76
C PHE A 90 7.20 1.17 3.65
N LEU A 91 8.31 1.88 3.88
CA LEU A 91 9.42 1.96 2.92
C LEU A 91 10.02 0.57 2.60
N LYS A 92 10.08 -0.33 3.59
CA LYS A 92 10.50 -1.72 3.37
C LYS A 92 9.50 -2.49 2.49
N LEU A 93 8.19 -2.30 2.67
CA LEU A 93 7.16 -2.88 1.79
C LEU A 93 7.29 -2.32 0.37
N LYS A 94 7.31 -0.99 0.24
CA LYS A 94 7.43 -0.26 -1.04
C LYS A 94 8.66 -0.67 -1.86
N LYS A 95 9.78 -0.98 -1.19
CA LYS A 95 11.01 -1.43 -1.87
C LYS A 95 10.87 -2.81 -2.53
N ASN A 96 10.07 -3.70 -1.95
CA ASN A 96 10.02 -5.12 -2.35
C ASN A 96 8.72 -5.50 -3.07
N THR A 97 7.69 -4.64 -3.04
CA THR A 97 6.35 -4.94 -3.55
C THR A 97 5.84 -3.80 -4.41
N LYS A 98 5.22 -4.11 -5.55
CA LYS A 98 4.58 -3.11 -6.38
C LYS A 98 3.25 -2.69 -5.74
N LEU A 99 3.10 -1.40 -5.46
CA LEU A 99 1.94 -0.86 -4.75
C LEU A 99 0.93 -0.28 -5.73
N PHE A 100 -0.35 -0.48 -5.42
CA PHE A 100 -1.47 0.17 -6.08
C PHE A 100 -2.34 0.83 -5.02
N PHE A 101 -2.93 1.99 -5.34
CA PHE A 101 -3.67 2.81 -4.37
C PHE A 101 -4.97 3.29 -4.97
N THR A 102 -6.05 3.18 -4.20
CA THR A 102 -7.21 4.08 -4.28
C THR A 102 -7.38 4.75 -2.92
N TRP A 103 -8.39 5.61 -2.81
CA TRP A 103 -8.70 6.35 -1.59
C TRP A 103 -10.04 5.93 -0.98
N ASP A 104 -10.25 6.28 0.27
CA ASP A 104 -11.58 6.32 0.91
C ASP A 104 -11.79 7.69 1.58
N ASP A 105 -12.83 7.88 2.42
CA ASP A 105 -13.21 9.21 2.91
C ASP A 105 -12.13 9.92 3.71
N HIS A 106 -11.36 9.21 4.54
CA HIS A 106 -10.31 9.83 5.33
C HIS A 106 -9.09 10.31 4.51
N ASP A 107 -8.89 9.76 3.31
CA ASP A 107 -7.95 10.30 2.32
C ASP A 107 -8.58 11.47 1.54
N PHE A 108 -9.88 11.35 1.24
CA PHE A 108 -10.66 12.20 0.35
C PHE A 108 -10.99 13.57 0.93
N GLY A 109 -11.51 13.63 2.16
CA GLY A 109 -12.09 14.85 2.71
C GLY A 109 -12.52 14.70 4.17
N VAL A 110 -13.78 15.05 4.44
CA VAL A 110 -14.45 14.77 5.72
C VAL A 110 -15.19 13.44 5.64
N ASN A 111 -15.41 12.80 6.80
CA ASN A 111 -16.09 11.51 6.91
C ASN A 111 -17.38 11.46 6.09
N ASP A 112 -17.55 10.37 5.34
CA ASP A 112 -18.72 10.10 4.51
C ASP A 112 -19.03 11.12 3.41
N ALA A 113 -18.15 12.07 3.12
CA ALA A 113 -18.36 13.00 2.01
C ALA A 113 -18.35 12.28 0.66
N GLY A 114 -19.03 12.87 -0.32
CA GLY A 114 -18.99 12.46 -1.72
C GLY A 114 -18.71 13.67 -2.60
N ASN A 115 -19.46 13.81 -3.69
CA ASN A 115 -19.37 14.90 -4.64
C ASN A 115 -19.75 16.30 -4.07
N ASP A 116 -20.19 16.36 -2.82
CA ASP A 116 -20.48 17.57 -2.06
C ASP A 116 -19.27 18.16 -1.33
N TYR A 117 -18.15 17.42 -1.26
CA TYR A 117 -16.89 17.96 -0.77
C TYR A 117 -16.35 19.01 -1.74
N LYS A 118 -15.97 20.18 -1.24
CA LYS A 118 -15.56 21.32 -2.09
C LYS A 118 -14.12 21.22 -2.60
N GLU A 119 -13.25 20.56 -1.84
CA GLU A 119 -11.80 20.57 -2.07
C GLU A 119 -11.28 19.26 -2.69
N ILE A 120 -12.12 18.52 -3.42
CA ILE A 120 -11.81 17.19 -3.99
C ILE A 120 -10.52 17.20 -4.82
N GLU A 121 -10.35 18.18 -5.71
CA GLU A 121 -9.18 18.24 -6.59
C GLU A 121 -7.89 18.52 -5.80
N LYS A 122 -7.96 19.35 -4.75
CA LYS A 122 -6.81 19.63 -3.88
C LYS A 122 -6.45 18.41 -3.03
N SER A 123 -7.43 17.70 -2.47
CA SER A 123 -7.20 16.40 -1.81
C SER A 123 -6.55 15.40 -2.76
N LYS A 124 -7.04 15.31 -3.99
CA LYS A 124 -6.50 14.42 -5.02
C LYS A 124 -5.05 14.78 -5.37
N GLU A 125 -4.71 16.06 -5.53
CA GLU A 125 -3.34 16.49 -5.76
C GLU A 125 -2.39 16.05 -4.63
N ILE A 126 -2.82 16.22 -3.38
CA ILE A 126 -2.06 15.82 -2.20
C ILE A 126 -1.90 14.30 -2.15
N PHE A 127 -3.00 13.55 -2.27
CA PHE A 127 -2.99 12.09 -2.31
C PHE A 127 -2.01 11.57 -3.38
N LEU A 128 -2.18 11.99 -4.64
CA LEU A 128 -1.34 11.57 -5.76
C LEU A 128 0.13 12.00 -5.59
N LYS A 129 0.40 13.10 -4.89
CA LYS A 129 1.77 13.52 -4.57
C LYS A 129 2.43 12.55 -3.58
N TYR A 130 1.77 12.20 -2.49
CA TYR A 130 2.37 11.41 -1.42
C TYR A 130 2.48 9.91 -1.75
N ILE A 131 1.54 9.36 -2.54
CA ILE A 131 1.73 8.00 -3.09
C ILE A 131 2.75 7.97 -4.25
N GLU A 132 3.35 9.11 -4.60
CA GLU A 132 4.31 9.28 -5.70
C GLU A 132 3.77 8.82 -7.06
N GLU A 133 2.53 9.20 -7.37
CA GLU A 133 1.94 8.87 -8.66
C GLU A 133 2.74 9.48 -9.82
N PRO A 134 3.00 8.76 -10.94
CA PRO A 134 3.71 9.32 -12.08
C PRO A 134 3.09 10.62 -12.62
N ASN A 135 3.93 11.56 -13.06
CA ASN A 135 3.47 12.86 -13.56
C ASN A 135 2.61 12.76 -14.83
N ASP A 136 2.84 11.72 -15.64
CA ASP A 136 2.10 11.45 -16.87
C ASP A 136 0.81 10.64 -16.65
N SER A 137 0.57 10.18 -15.42
CA SER A 137 -0.59 9.36 -15.06
C SER A 137 -1.91 9.99 -15.51
N PRO A 138 -2.83 9.21 -16.10
CA PRO A 138 -4.18 9.67 -16.40
C PRO A 138 -4.90 10.22 -15.17
N ARG A 139 -4.62 9.69 -13.97
CA ARG A 139 -5.23 10.14 -12.71
C ARG A 139 -4.98 11.62 -12.43
N ARG A 140 -3.87 12.18 -12.91
CA ARG A 140 -3.58 13.62 -12.77
C ARG A 140 -4.37 14.51 -13.73
N LYS A 141 -4.99 13.94 -14.77
CA LYS A 141 -5.64 14.68 -15.87
C LYS A 141 -7.17 14.56 -15.89
N ARG A 142 -7.76 13.71 -15.06
CA ARG A 142 -9.21 13.47 -14.98
C ARG A 142 -9.73 13.63 -13.56
N LYS A 143 -11.05 13.73 -13.39
CA LYS A 143 -11.67 13.70 -12.07
C LYS A 143 -11.47 12.32 -11.41
N GLY A 144 -11.31 12.33 -10.09
CA GLY A 144 -11.17 11.13 -9.27
C GLY A 144 -9.84 10.37 -9.45
N VAL A 145 -9.68 9.30 -8.67
CA VAL A 145 -8.43 8.53 -8.55
C VAL A 145 -8.53 7.07 -8.98
N TYR A 146 -9.69 6.65 -9.51
CA TYR A 146 -9.91 5.30 -10.06
C TYR A 146 -8.80 4.95 -11.07
N ASP A 147 -8.48 3.68 -11.32
CA ASP A 147 -7.51 3.31 -12.36
C ASP A 147 -7.64 1.83 -12.75
N SER A 148 -6.87 1.39 -13.75
CA SER A 148 -6.69 -0.03 -13.98
C SER A 148 -5.26 -0.36 -14.39
N TYR A 149 -4.79 -1.54 -13.96
CA TYR A 149 -3.44 -2.03 -14.25
C TYR A 149 -3.52 -3.41 -14.89
N MET A 150 -2.82 -3.58 -16.00
CA MET A 150 -2.54 -4.90 -16.56
C MET A 150 -1.22 -5.40 -15.97
N VAL A 151 -1.27 -6.46 -15.19
CA VAL A 151 -0.09 -7.13 -14.65
C VAL A 151 0.10 -8.48 -15.34
N ASN A 152 1.35 -8.75 -15.75
CA ASN A 152 1.72 -10.02 -16.34
C ASN A 152 2.41 -10.87 -15.27
N PHE A 153 1.97 -12.12 -15.11
CA PHE A 153 2.63 -13.08 -14.22
C PHE A 153 2.70 -14.43 -14.93
N ALA A 154 3.93 -14.91 -15.16
CA ALA A 154 4.21 -16.05 -16.03
C ALA A 154 3.48 -15.92 -17.38
N SER A 155 2.61 -16.87 -17.73
CA SER A 155 1.80 -16.86 -18.95
C SER A 155 0.43 -16.19 -18.80
N LYS A 156 0.10 -15.65 -17.62
CA LYS A 156 -1.20 -15.04 -17.33
C LYS A 156 -1.14 -13.51 -17.41
N LYS A 157 -2.25 -12.93 -17.86
CA LYS A 157 -2.54 -11.49 -17.77
C LYS A 157 -3.65 -11.29 -16.77
N ILE A 158 -3.46 -10.37 -15.84
CA ILE A 158 -4.44 -10.04 -14.79
C ILE A 158 -4.73 -8.56 -14.88
N GLN A 159 -6.01 -8.21 -14.86
CA GLN A 159 -6.46 -6.83 -14.81
C GLN A 159 -6.88 -6.51 -13.38
N ILE A 160 -6.22 -5.51 -12.78
CA ILE A 160 -6.63 -4.93 -11.51
C ILE A 160 -7.41 -3.66 -11.84
N ILE A 161 -8.63 -3.56 -11.31
CA ILE A 161 -9.51 -2.38 -11.50
C ILE A 161 -9.70 -1.75 -10.13
N LEU A 162 -9.26 -0.51 -9.98
CA LEU A 162 -9.45 0.30 -8.79
C LEU A 162 -10.56 1.31 -9.02
N LEU A 163 -11.58 1.27 -8.18
CA LEU A 163 -12.69 2.21 -8.23
C LEU A 163 -12.42 3.42 -7.33
N ASP A 164 -13.09 4.52 -7.66
CA ASP A 164 -13.21 5.70 -6.81
C ASP A 164 -14.67 5.83 -6.43
N THR A 165 -14.97 5.51 -5.17
CA THR A 165 -16.33 5.46 -4.63
C THR A 165 -16.73 6.75 -3.92
N ARG A 166 -15.91 7.80 -4.00
CA ARG A 166 -16.12 9.08 -3.31
C ARG A 166 -16.39 10.22 -4.27
N THR A 167 -15.52 10.46 -5.26
CA THR A 167 -15.58 11.65 -6.14
C THR A 167 -16.95 11.87 -6.79
N PHE A 168 -17.56 10.79 -7.28
CA PHE A 168 -18.76 10.86 -8.10
C PHE A 168 -20.03 10.55 -7.31
N ARG A 169 -19.88 10.09 -6.07
CA ARG A 169 -20.98 9.61 -5.26
C ARG A 169 -21.77 10.77 -4.67
N SER A 170 -23.08 10.75 -4.79
CA SER A 170 -23.95 11.72 -4.14
C SER A 170 -23.89 11.63 -2.60
N PRO A 171 -24.29 12.68 -1.86
CA PRO A 171 -24.26 12.67 -0.40
C PRO A 171 -25.07 11.51 0.17
N ILE A 172 -24.54 10.88 1.22
CA ILE A 172 -25.26 9.81 1.92
C ILE A 172 -26.45 10.41 2.68
N LYS A 173 -27.55 9.66 2.74
CA LYS A 173 -28.69 9.98 3.59
C LYS A 173 -28.61 9.14 4.87
N SER A 174 -28.85 9.77 6.02
CA SER A 174 -28.92 9.10 7.32
C SER A 174 -30.19 9.45 8.06
N ARG A 175 -30.73 8.52 8.85
CA ARG A 175 -31.92 8.73 9.69
C ARG A 175 -31.61 9.53 10.95
N PHE A 176 -30.41 9.39 11.49
CA PHE A 176 -29.90 10.11 12.68
C PHE A 176 -28.39 10.37 12.54
N TRP A 177 -27.87 11.30 13.32
CA TRP A 177 -26.42 11.49 13.43
C TRP A 177 -25.80 10.29 14.17
N GLY A 178 -24.84 9.61 13.53
CA GLY A 178 -24.13 8.47 14.11
C GLY A 178 -23.85 7.33 13.12
N PHE A 179 -22.86 6.50 13.44
CA PHE A 179 -22.43 5.38 12.61
C PHE A 179 -23.57 4.42 12.26
N GLY A 180 -23.63 4.00 10.99
CA GLY A 180 -24.49 2.91 10.53
C GLY A 180 -25.98 3.23 10.36
N SER A 181 -26.40 4.49 10.56
CA SER A 181 -27.81 4.90 10.41
C SER A 181 -28.22 5.28 8.98
N TYR A 182 -27.49 4.78 7.98
CA TYR A 182 -27.70 5.10 6.57
C TYR A 182 -29.05 4.60 6.05
N ILE A 183 -29.67 5.39 5.18
CA ILE A 183 -30.92 5.04 4.49
C ILE A 183 -30.71 5.13 2.98
N PRO A 184 -31.50 4.41 2.17
CA PRO A 184 -31.44 4.54 0.72
C PRO A 184 -31.59 5.99 0.27
N ASN A 185 -30.71 6.44 -0.62
CA ASN A 185 -30.91 7.69 -1.33
C ASN A 185 -31.85 7.43 -2.51
N THR A 186 -33.10 7.86 -2.41
CA THR A 186 -34.16 7.64 -3.41
C THR A 186 -34.27 8.77 -4.44
N ASP A 187 -33.35 9.75 -4.41
CA ASP A 187 -33.26 10.79 -5.44
C ASP A 187 -32.92 10.14 -6.80
N PRO A 188 -33.75 10.29 -7.85
CA PRO A 188 -33.45 9.76 -9.18
C PRO A 188 -32.16 10.30 -9.81
N GLY A 189 -31.68 11.45 -9.34
CA GLY A 189 -30.39 12.04 -9.74
C GLY A 189 -29.19 11.56 -8.93
N ALA A 190 -29.39 10.68 -7.93
CA ALA A 190 -28.30 10.16 -7.12
C ALA A 190 -27.32 9.34 -7.97
N SER A 191 -26.04 9.60 -7.76
CA SER A 191 -24.92 8.99 -8.47
C SER A 191 -24.01 8.19 -7.53
N PHE A 192 -23.30 7.21 -8.10
CA PHE A 192 -22.25 6.44 -7.42
C PHE A 192 -20.95 6.37 -8.26
N PHE A 193 -21.06 6.53 -9.58
CA PHE A 193 -19.97 6.54 -10.57
C PHE A 193 -20.19 7.67 -11.57
#